data_AF-A0A0E4C0N3-F1
#
_entry.id   AF-A0A0E4C0N3-F1
#
_cell.length_a   1.000
_cell.length_b   1.000
_cell.length_c   1.000
_cell.angle_alpha   90.00
_cell.angle_beta   90.00
_cell.angle_gamma   90.00
#
_symmetry.space_group_name_H-M   'P 1'
#
loop_
_entity.id
_entity.type
_entity.pdbx_description
1 polymer ?
#
loop_
_entity_poly.entity_id
_entity_poly.type
_entity_poly.pdbx_seq_one_letter_code
_entity_poly.pdbx_strand_id
1 'polypeptide(L)'
;MFTCISCRVAFETAAEQRNHFSTDWHRYNMKRRVANLPPVPASAFNEKVIERREQNAVRIDPRDLFCAACSKSFSTDNAYKSHLQSKKHREKAAFQAQGTSATESAGPSSSGAALEVPDEGSASEVDDEDESGDEEEIDERLAAARRKIQPSHCLFCSVRSANVPANLDHMKSKHSFYIPDRELLLDLPGLLSHLGEKV
;
A
#
# COMPACT_ATOMS: atom_id res chain seq x y z
N MET A 1 26.35 -12.73 20.18
CA MET A 1 26.18 -11.87 18.99
C MET A 1 24.93 -12.33 18.28
N PHE A 2 23.92 -11.47 18.19
CA PHE A 2 22.62 -11.80 17.59
C PHE A 2 22.55 -11.14 16.22
N THR A 3 22.13 -11.85 15.17
CA THR A 3 22.16 -11.30 13.81
C THR A 3 20.84 -11.53 13.09
N CYS A 4 20.52 -10.62 12.17
CA CYS A 4 19.40 -10.78 11.25
C CYS A 4 19.95 -11.00 9.83
N ILE A 5 19.74 -12.19 9.28
CA ILE A 5 20.25 -12.54 7.94
C ILE A 5 19.52 -11.74 6.86
N SER A 6 18.20 -11.50 7.04
CA SER A 6 17.40 -10.75 6.06
C SER A 6 17.82 -9.29 5.97
N CYS A 7 18.31 -8.70 7.06
CA CYS A 7 18.68 -7.28 7.10
C CYS A 7 20.20 -7.04 7.16
N ARG A 8 21.00 -8.12 7.25
CA ARG A 8 22.48 -8.11 7.36
C ARG A 8 23.01 -7.20 8.48
N VAL A 9 22.34 -7.22 9.63
CA VAL A 9 22.75 -6.46 10.83
C VAL A 9 22.99 -7.37 12.03
N ALA A 10 23.84 -6.89 12.93
CA ALA A 10 24.17 -7.52 14.19
C ALA A 10 23.68 -6.64 15.36
N PHE A 11 23.26 -7.30 16.43
CA PHE A 11 22.76 -6.75 17.68
C PHE A 11 23.59 -7.27 18.84
N GLU A 12 23.72 -6.45 19.87
CA GLU A 12 24.46 -6.77 21.08
C GLU A 12 23.61 -7.66 21.99
N THR A 13 22.29 -7.44 22.02
CA THR A 13 21.35 -8.15 22.88
C THR A 13 20.25 -8.90 22.10
N ALA A 14 19.72 -9.96 22.71
CA ALA A 14 18.58 -10.70 22.17
C ALA A 14 17.27 -9.90 22.20
N ALA A 15 17.18 -8.87 23.06
CA ALA A 15 16.03 -8.00 23.15
C ALA A 15 15.94 -7.07 21.93
N GLU A 16 17.05 -6.47 21.53
CA GLU A 16 17.15 -5.65 20.30
C GLU A 16 16.80 -6.45 19.04
N GLN A 17 17.29 -7.68 18.92
CA GLN A 17 16.97 -8.55 17.78
C GLN A 17 15.46 -8.82 17.69
N ARG A 18 14.80 -9.08 18.82
CA ARG A 18 13.34 -9.28 18.85
C ARG A 18 12.58 -8.01 18.50
N ASN A 19 12.99 -6.86 19.04
CA ASN A 19 12.40 -5.58 18.69
C ASN A 19 12.58 -5.26 17.19
N HIS A 20 13.73 -5.61 16.62
CA HIS A 20 13.97 -5.46 15.18
C HIS A 20 12.97 -6.25 14.33
N PHE A 21 12.64 -7.49 14.70
CA PHE A 21 11.68 -8.31 13.93
C PHE A 21 10.28 -7.69 13.82
N SER A 22 9.89 -6.82 14.77
CA SER A 22 8.62 -6.08 14.70
C SER A 22 8.67 -4.80 13.86
N THR A 23 9.85 -4.29 13.53
CA THR A 23 10.02 -3.03 12.79
C THR A 23 9.63 -3.16 11.31
N ASP A 24 9.16 -2.06 10.73
CA ASP A 24 8.80 -1.99 9.31
C ASP A 24 10.02 -2.18 8.40
N TRP A 25 11.20 -1.72 8.84
CA TRP A 25 12.45 -1.98 8.14
C TRP A 25 12.74 -3.48 7.97
N HIS A 26 12.43 -4.30 8.99
CA HIS A 26 12.58 -5.74 8.90
C HIS A 26 11.58 -6.36 7.91
N ARG A 27 10.31 -5.96 7.99
CA ARG A 27 9.24 -6.44 7.08
C ARG A 27 9.56 -6.09 5.63
N TYR A 28 9.99 -4.86 5.37
CA TYR A 28 10.41 -4.39 4.05
C TYR A 28 11.57 -5.23 3.47
N ASN A 29 12.64 -5.41 4.24
CA ASN A 29 13.77 -6.24 3.82
C ASN A 29 13.41 -7.72 3.68
N MET A 30 12.46 -8.24 4.46
CA MET A 30 11.94 -9.60 4.28
C MET A 30 11.22 -9.73 2.93
N LYS A 31 10.32 -8.79 2.57
CA LYS A 31 9.62 -8.78 1.28
C LYS A 31 10.61 -8.74 0.12
N ARG A 32 11.65 -7.89 0.21
CA ARG A 32 12.74 -7.82 -0.77
C ARG A 32 13.52 -9.13 -0.90
N ARG A 33 13.83 -9.79 0.22
CA ARG A 33 14.53 -11.08 0.21
C ARG A 33 13.73 -12.17 -0.50
N VAL A 34 12.42 -12.22 -0.28
CA VAL A 34 11.52 -13.16 -0.96
C VAL A 34 11.52 -12.89 -2.48
N ALA A 35 11.60 -11.63 -2.89
CA ALA A 35 11.76 -11.22 -4.29
C ALA A 35 13.20 -11.35 -4.85
N ASN A 36 14.13 -11.98 -4.12
CA ASN A 36 15.56 -12.09 -4.48
C ASN A 36 16.27 -10.75 -4.70
N LEU A 37 15.79 -9.68 -4.07
CA LEU A 37 16.39 -8.35 -4.12
C LEU A 37 17.39 -8.16 -2.98
N PRO A 38 18.45 -7.35 -3.19
CA PRO A 38 19.37 -6.97 -2.11
C PRO A 38 18.63 -6.23 -0.98
N PRO A 39 19.02 -6.46 0.28
CA PRO A 39 18.46 -5.74 1.42
C PRO A 39 18.93 -4.28 1.43
N VAL A 40 18.06 -3.39 1.88
CA VAL A 40 18.29 -1.96 1.99
C VAL A 40 18.87 -1.64 3.37
N PRO A 41 19.97 -0.86 3.46
CA PRO A 41 20.55 -0.46 4.73
C PRO A 41 19.63 0.50 5.49
N ALA A 42 19.77 0.54 6.81
CA ALA A 42 18.92 1.37 7.68
C ALA A 42 18.95 2.87 7.32
N SER A 43 20.10 3.40 6.87
CA SER A 43 20.22 4.80 6.46
C SER A 43 19.32 5.14 5.27
N ALA A 44 19.36 4.32 4.21
CA ALA A 44 18.56 4.53 3.00
C ALA A 44 17.06 4.31 3.26
N PHE A 45 16.71 3.39 4.16
CA PHE A 45 15.32 3.22 4.57
C PHE A 45 14.82 4.44 5.34
N ASN A 46 15.60 4.97 6.28
CA ASN A 46 15.22 6.14 7.05
C ASN A 46 15.12 7.39 6.16
N GLU A 47 16.02 7.55 5.17
CA GLU A 47 15.95 8.65 4.20
C GLU A 47 14.65 8.60 3.38
N LYS A 48 14.26 7.42 2.87
CA LYS A 48 12.96 7.23 2.21
C LYS A 48 11.76 7.53 3.12
N VAL A 49 11.83 7.15 4.40
CA VAL A 49 10.77 7.44 5.38
C VAL A 49 10.68 8.94 5.66
N ILE A 50 11.81 9.64 5.76
CA ILE A 50 11.87 11.10 5.94
C ILE A 50 11.31 11.79 4.70
N GLU A 51 11.75 11.40 3.50
CA GLU A 51 11.23 11.95 2.24
C GLU A 51 9.70 11.78 2.13
N ARG A 52 9.17 10.60 2.47
CA ARG A 52 7.72 10.37 2.49
C ARG A 52 7.02 11.26 3.51
N ARG A 53 7.57 11.39 4.73
CA ARG A 53 7.03 12.27 5.76
C ARG A 53 7.07 13.73 5.33
N GLU A 54 8.12 14.17 4.65
CA GLU A 54 8.24 15.51 4.08
C GLU A 54 7.25 15.72 2.94
N GLN A 55 7.10 14.76 2.01
CA GLN A 55 6.10 14.84 0.94
C GLN A 55 4.67 14.92 1.48
N ASN A 56 4.38 14.25 2.60
CA ASN A 56 3.09 14.35 3.29
C ASN A 56 2.95 15.69 4.04
N ALA A 57 4.01 16.13 4.73
CA ALA A 57 4.03 17.39 5.48
C ALA A 57 3.98 18.65 4.59
N VAL A 58 4.56 18.60 3.39
CA VAL A 58 4.55 19.70 2.41
C VAL A 58 3.17 19.86 1.74
N ARG A 59 2.24 18.91 1.92
CA ARG A 59 0.94 18.91 1.24
C ARG A 59 -0.22 19.54 2.02
N ILE A 60 0.00 20.12 3.20
CA ILE A 60 -1.10 20.69 3.99
C ILE A 60 -0.72 22.09 4.49
N ASP A 61 -0.83 23.07 3.61
CA ASP A 61 -1.00 24.46 4.04
C ASP A 61 -2.49 24.69 4.32
N PRO A 62 -2.92 24.95 5.57
CA PRO A 62 -4.34 25.14 5.92
C PRO A 62 -4.98 26.37 5.27
N ARG A 63 -4.17 27.19 4.58
CA ARG A 63 -4.63 28.34 3.77
C ARG A 63 -5.08 27.94 2.36
N ASP A 64 -4.63 26.80 1.84
CA ASP A 64 -4.99 26.32 0.50
C ASP A 64 -6.32 25.56 0.47
N LEU A 65 -6.88 25.24 1.64
CA LEU A 65 -8.14 24.52 1.81
C LEU A 65 -9.26 25.44 2.31
N PHE A 66 -9.32 26.66 1.78
CA PHE A 66 -10.32 27.66 2.13
C PHE A 66 -11.33 27.88 1.01
N CYS A 67 -12.62 27.77 1.33
CA CYS A 67 -13.69 28.10 0.39
C CYS A 67 -14.07 29.58 0.51
N ALA A 68 -13.78 30.39 -0.51
CA ALA A 68 -14.17 31.81 -0.53
C ALA A 68 -15.70 32.04 -0.52
N ALA A 69 -16.48 31.18 -1.20
CA ALA A 69 -17.94 31.31 -1.27
C ALA A 69 -18.67 30.94 0.04
N CYS A 70 -18.00 30.14 0.89
CA CYS A 70 -18.58 29.67 2.16
C CYS A 70 -17.80 30.17 3.39
N SER A 71 -16.71 30.91 3.17
CA SER A 71 -15.75 31.38 4.17
C SER A 71 -15.35 30.31 5.21
N LYS A 72 -15.15 29.06 4.75
CA LYS A 72 -14.77 27.91 5.59
C LYS A 72 -13.40 27.40 5.21
N SER A 73 -12.53 27.26 6.21
CA SER A 73 -11.25 26.54 6.11
C SER A 73 -11.43 25.09 6.50
N PHE A 74 -10.77 24.18 5.78
CA PHE A 74 -10.82 22.74 6.01
C PHE A 74 -9.41 22.23 6.35
N SER A 75 -9.34 21.26 7.25
CA SER A 75 -8.08 20.69 7.74
C SER A 75 -7.52 19.59 6.84
N THR A 76 -8.34 19.01 5.95
CA THR A 76 -7.94 17.93 5.04
C THR A 76 -8.47 18.15 3.63
N ASP A 77 -7.66 17.80 2.64
CA ASP A 77 -7.97 18.03 1.21
C ASP A 77 -9.26 17.30 0.80
N ASN A 78 -9.46 16.11 1.35
CA ASN A 78 -10.65 15.31 1.08
C ASN A 78 -11.94 15.96 1.64
N ALA A 79 -11.86 16.63 2.79
CA ALA A 79 -12.98 17.39 3.35
C ALA A 79 -13.30 18.64 2.52
N TYR A 80 -12.27 19.34 2.01
CA TYR A 80 -12.45 20.48 1.11
C TYR A 80 -13.08 20.08 -0.23
N LYS A 81 -12.59 19.00 -0.86
CA LYS A 81 -13.16 18.47 -2.11
C LYS A 81 -14.61 18.03 -1.94
N SER A 82 -14.91 17.33 -0.85
CA SER A 82 -16.29 16.94 -0.50
C SER A 82 -17.19 18.15 -0.27
N HIS A 83 -16.65 19.22 0.32
CA HIS A 83 -17.36 20.49 0.47
C HIS A 83 -17.71 21.13 -0.87
N LEU A 84 -16.76 21.23 -1.81
CA LEU A 84 -16.99 21.80 -3.15
C LEU A 84 -18.07 21.04 -3.94
N GLN A 85 -18.17 19.73 -3.73
CA GLN A 85 -19.16 18.87 -4.39
C GLN A 85 -20.54 18.87 -3.69
N SER A 86 -20.63 19.42 -2.47
CA SER A 86 -21.88 19.48 -1.73
C SER A 86 -22.91 20.40 -2.40
N LYS A 87 -24.19 20.00 -2.39
CA LYS A 87 -25.32 20.82 -2.88
C LYS A 87 -25.30 22.24 -2.29
N LYS A 88 -24.94 22.36 -1.00
CA LYS A 88 -24.87 23.64 -0.27
C LYS A 88 -23.81 24.60 -0.81
N HIS A 89 -22.67 24.09 -1.28
CA HIS A 89 -21.65 24.91 -1.93
C HIS A 89 -22.11 25.30 -3.33
N ARG A 90 -22.60 24.34 -4.10
CA ARG A 90 -23.02 24.51 -5.50
C ARG A 90 -24.14 25.55 -5.66
N GLU A 91 -25.09 25.59 -4.72
CA GLU A 91 -26.17 26.59 -4.68
C GLU A 91 -25.65 28.00 -4.34
N LYS A 92 -24.73 28.12 -3.36
CA LYS A 92 -24.14 29.42 -2.96
C LYS A 92 -23.17 29.98 -3.99
N ALA A 93 -22.34 29.14 -4.60
CA ALA A 93 -21.42 29.52 -5.66
C ALA A 93 -22.17 29.99 -6.92
N ALA A 94 -23.29 29.34 -7.26
CA ALA A 94 -24.16 29.78 -8.35
C ALA A 94 -24.83 31.14 -8.06
N PHE A 95 -25.16 31.43 -6.79
CA PHE A 95 -25.71 32.73 -6.37
C PHE A 95 -24.68 33.86 -6.44
N GLN A 96 -23.42 33.57 -6.10
CA GLN A 96 -22.34 34.58 -6.11
C GLN A 96 -21.85 34.91 -7.52
N ALA A 97 -21.97 33.98 -8.47
CA ALA A 97 -21.62 34.21 -9.89
C ALA A 97 -22.61 35.13 -10.63
N GLN A 98 -23.82 35.35 -10.10
CA GLN A 98 -24.85 36.20 -10.74
C GLN A 98 -24.89 37.64 -10.21
N GLY A 99 -23.97 38.03 -9.33
CA GLY A 99 -24.02 39.36 -8.71
C GLY A 99 -22.68 39.92 -8.29
N THR A 100 -21.78 40.20 -9.24
CA THR A 100 -20.70 41.19 -9.02
C THR A 100 -20.34 41.91 -10.32
N SER A 101 -20.72 43.19 -10.39
CA SER A 101 -20.08 44.19 -11.25
C SER A 101 -19.84 45.44 -10.40
N ALA A 102 -18.57 45.79 -10.22
CA ALA A 102 -18.01 47.00 -9.56
C ALA A 102 -18.30 47.13 -8.03
N THR A 103 -17.43 47.64 -7.16
CA THR A 103 -16.34 48.63 -7.25
C THR A 103 -15.38 48.50 -6.05
N GLU A 104 -14.18 49.03 -6.20
CA GLU A 104 -13.14 49.20 -5.19
C GLU A 104 -13.44 50.31 -4.14
N SER A 105 -12.78 50.19 -2.97
CA SER A 105 -12.31 51.24 -2.04
C SER A 105 -13.25 51.95 -1.05
N ALA A 106 -13.08 51.65 0.26
CA ALA A 106 -12.85 52.60 1.41
C ALA A 106 -13.29 51.97 2.77
N GLY A 107 -12.41 51.93 3.79
CA GLY A 107 -12.71 51.50 5.18
C GLY A 107 -13.35 52.62 6.05
N PRO A 108 -13.28 52.61 7.42
CA PRO A 108 -12.88 51.59 8.41
C PRO A 108 -13.86 51.46 9.64
N SER A 109 -13.45 50.69 10.68
CA SER A 109 -13.96 50.67 12.09
C SER A 109 -15.29 49.92 12.37
N SER A 110 -15.53 49.24 13.50
CA SER A 110 -14.78 48.89 14.72
C SER A 110 -15.62 47.90 15.56
N SER A 111 -14.93 47.10 16.38
CA SER A 111 -15.36 46.58 17.70
C SER A 111 -16.36 45.42 17.78
N GLY A 112 -15.90 44.34 18.42
CA GLY A 112 -16.57 43.88 19.64
C GLY A 112 -16.88 42.39 19.75
N ALA A 113 -16.30 41.81 20.81
CA ALA A 113 -16.80 40.70 21.63
C ALA A 113 -16.44 39.25 21.24
N ALA A 114 -15.66 38.67 22.17
CA ALA A 114 -15.24 37.30 22.33
C ALA A 114 -16.38 36.33 22.71
N LEU A 115 -16.13 35.02 22.55
CA LEU A 115 -16.58 33.83 23.32
C LEU A 115 -16.22 32.58 22.49
N GLU A 116 -15.07 31.92 22.69
CA GLU A 116 -14.72 30.87 23.70
C GLU A 116 -15.28 29.44 23.45
N VAL A 117 -14.34 28.51 23.14
CA VAL A 117 -14.14 27.12 23.68
C VAL A 117 -15.14 26.00 23.26
N PRO A 118 -14.85 24.67 23.21
CA PRO A 118 -13.62 23.82 23.44
C PRO A 118 -13.26 22.88 22.25
N ASP A 119 -12.00 22.43 22.07
CA ASP A 119 -11.35 21.22 22.63
C ASP A 119 -12.21 19.95 22.71
N GLU A 120 -12.03 19.00 21.77
CA GLU A 120 -12.01 17.57 22.14
C GLU A 120 -11.36 16.74 21.02
N GLY A 121 -10.63 15.72 21.47
CA GLY A 121 -9.63 14.99 20.72
C GLY A 121 -10.14 14.32 19.46
N SER A 122 -9.36 14.46 18.38
CA SER A 122 -9.43 13.53 17.28
C SER A 122 -8.18 12.67 17.36
N ALA A 123 -8.35 11.50 17.97
CA ALA A 123 -7.45 10.38 17.74
C ALA A 123 -7.42 10.15 16.23
N SER A 124 -6.34 10.59 15.59
CA SER A 124 -6.07 10.29 14.19
C SER A 124 -5.76 8.80 14.12
N GLU A 125 -6.78 8.00 13.85
CA GLU A 125 -6.62 6.78 13.07
C GLU A 125 -6.06 7.23 11.73
N VAL A 126 -4.73 7.17 11.62
CA VAL A 126 -4.01 7.31 10.36
C VAL A 126 -4.40 6.09 9.53
N ASP A 127 -5.31 6.33 8.61
CA ASP A 127 -5.59 5.48 7.46
C ASP A 127 -4.32 5.49 6.58
N ASP A 128 -3.43 4.54 6.87
CA ASP A 128 -2.19 4.24 6.16
C ASP A 128 -2.52 3.51 4.85
N GLU A 129 -3.21 4.19 3.92
CA GLU A 129 -3.47 3.71 2.55
C GLU A 129 -2.77 4.59 1.52
N ASP A 130 -1.44 4.64 1.57
CA ASP A 130 -0.61 5.10 0.45
C ASP A 130 0.53 4.08 0.22
N GLU A 131 0.12 2.89 -0.28
CA GLU A 131 0.99 1.86 -0.86
C GLU A 131 1.67 2.46 -2.10
N SER A 132 2.88 2.98 -1.94
CA SER A 132 3.66 3.56 -3.03
C SER A 132 4.34 2.48 -3.87
N GLY A 133 4.43 2.70 -5.19
CA GLY A 133 4.91 1.79 -6.26
C GLY A 133 6.25 1.03 -6.12
N ASP A 134 7.00 1.19 -5.03
CA ASP A 134 8.03 0.22 -4.64
C ASP A 134 7.40 -1.15 -4.30
N GLU A 135 6.20 -1.17 -3.72
CA GLU A 135 5.48 -2.41 -3.38
C GLU A 135 4.91 -3.09 -4.63
N GLU A 136 4.39 -2.32 -5.57
CA GLU A 136 3.94 -2.82 -6.87
C GLU A 136 5.10 -3.40 -7.68
N GLU A 137 6.28 -2.78 -7.72
CA GLU A 137 7.44 -3.36 -8.42
C GLU A 137 7.90 -4.67 -7.76
N ILE A 138 7.89 -4.73 -6.43
CA ILE A 138 8.23 -5.95 -5.70
C ILE A 138 7.20 -7.05 -5.94
N ASP A 139 5.91 -6.71 -5.98
CA ASP A 139 4.83 -7.66 -6.22
C ASP A 139 4.77 -8.10 -7.68
N GLU A 140 5.06 -7.22 -8.63
CA GLU A 140 5.20 -7.56 -10.05
C GLU A 140 6.41 -8.47 -10.28
N ARG A 141 7.55 -8.19 -9.63
CA ARG A 141 8.70 -9.11 -9.65
C ARG A 141 8.40 -10.43 -8.96
N LEU A 142 7.65 -10.44 -7.86
CA LEU A 142 7.23 -11.67 -7.20
C LEU A 142 6.29 -12.48 -8.10
N ALA A 143 5.37 -11.82 -8.80
CA ALA A 143 4.49 -12.43 -9.79
C ALA A 143 5.27 -12.97 -11.00
N ALA A 144 6.30 -12.25 -11.46
CA ALA A 144 7.17 -12.69 -12.54
C ALA A 144 8.12 -13.83 -12.13
N ALA A 145 8.57 -13.85 -10.88
CA ALA A 145 9.42 -14.90 -10.31
C ALA A 145 8.65 -16.20 -10.04
N ARG A 146 7.33 -16.12 -9.80
CA ARG A 146 6.44 -17.30 -9.82
C ARG A 146 6.37 -17.84 -11.25
N ARG A 147 7.34 -18.66 -11.62
CA ARG A 147 7.31 -19.45 -12.86
C ARG A 147 6.09 -20.35 -12.80
N LYS A 148 4.99 -19.94 -13.45
CA LYS A 148 3.79 -20.75 -13.58
C LYS A 148 4.14 -22.02 -14.35
N ILE A 149 4.42 -23.10 -13.62
CA ILE A 149 4.61 -24.42 -14.20
C ILE A 149 3.28 -24.81 -14.85
N GLN A 150 3.29 -24.97 -16.17
CA GLN A 150 2.10 -25.35 -16.90
C GLN A 150 1.63 -26.74 -16.46
N PRO A 151 0.31 -27.04 -16.46
CA PRO A 151 -0.21 -28.37 -16.10
C PRO A 151 0.35 -29.55 -16.92
N SER A 152 1.00 -29.26 -18.05
CA SER A 152 1.67 -30.24 -18.92
C SER A 152 3.16 -30.46 -18.60
N HIS A 153 3.72 -29.70 -17.65
CA HIS A 153 5.11 -29.83 -17.22
C HIS A 153 5.18 -30.54 -15.86
N CYS A 154 6.15 -31.43 -15.69
CA CYS A 154 6.33 -32.16 -14.44
C CYS A 154 6.68 -31.17 -13.31
N LEU A 155 6.08 -31.35 -12.13
CA LEU A 155 6.36 -30.51 -10.97
C LEU A 155 7.75 -30.76 -10.36
N PHE A 156 8.31 -31.95 -10.57
CA PHE A 156 9.51 -32.43 -9.88
C PHE A 156 10.74 -32.52 -10.78
N CYS A 157 10.57 -32.43 -12.11
CA CYS A 157 11.68 -32.48 -13.06
C CYS A 157 11.39 -31.67 -14.33
N SER A 158 12.38 -31.54 -15.22
CA SER A 158 12.29 -30.72 -16.43
C SER A 158 11.57 -31.39 -17.61
N VAL A 159 10.78 -32.45 -17.38
CA VAL A 159 10.07 -33.18 -18.44
C VAL A 159 8.75 -32.47 -18.75
N ARG A 160 8.52 -32.21 -20.04
CA ARG A 160 7.23 -31.74 -20.56
C ARG A 160 6.51 -32.90 -21.25
N SER A 161 5.28 -33.15 -20.84
CA SER A 161 4.40 -34.15 -21.45
C SER A 161 3.48 -33.52 -22.49
N ALA A 162 2.96 -34.34 -23.41
CA ALA A 162 2.07 -33.88 -24.48
C ALA A 162 0.69 -33.41 -23.96
N ASN A 163 0.21 -34.00 -22.86
CA ASN A 163 -1.06 -33.67 -22.23
C ASN A 163 -1.01 -33.92 -20.71
N VAL A 164 -2.01 -33.40 -19.99
CA VAL A 164 -2.10 -33.52 -18.52
C VAL A 164 -2.15 -34.98 -18.04
N PRO A 165 -2.91 -35.90 -18.66
CA PRO A 165 -2.89 -37.31 -18.28
C PRO A 165 -1.49 -37.95 -18.40
N ALA A 166 -0.77 -37.72 -19.50
CA ALA A 166 0.58 -38.23 -19.67
C ALA A 166 1.58 -37.59 -18.69
N ASN A 167 1.36 -36.34 -18.28
CA ASN A 167 2.13 -35.72 -17.19
C ASN A 167 1.90 -36.45 -15.87
N LEU A 168 0.65 -36.78 -15.54
CA LEU A 168 0.34 -37.55 -14.33
C LEU A 168 0.91 -38.96 -14.35
N ASP A 169 0.89 -39.64 -15.50
CA ASP A 169 1.49 -40.97 -15.61
C ASP A 169 3.01 -40.92 -15.41
N HIS A 170 3.66 -39.88 -15.94
CA HIS A 170 5.07 -39.61 -15.69
C HIS A 170 5.34 -39.31 -14.20
N MET A 171 4.55 -38.42 -13.59
CA MET A 171 4.68 -38.06 -12.18
C MET A 171 4.42 -39.26 -11.25
N LYS A 172 3.46 -40.13 -11.59
CA LYS A 172 3.15 -41.37 -10.85
C LYS A 172 4.27 -42.39 -10.95
N SER A 173 4.83 -42.61 -12.14
CA SER A 173 5.86 -43.63 -12.37
C SER A 173 7.26 -43.20 -11.92
N LYS A 174 7.66 -41.96 -12.22
CA LYS A 174 9.03 -41.46 -11.97
C LYS A 174 9.19 -40.76 -10.61
N HIS A 175 8.12 -40.14 -10.10
CA HIS A 175 8.16 -39.34 -8.87
C HIS A 175 7.24 -39.87 -7.77
N SER A 176 6.60 -41.03 -7.99
CA SER A 176 5.65 -41.64 -7.06
C SER A 176 4.55 -40.68 -6.60
N PHE A 177 4.23 -39.68 -7.42
CA PHE A 177 3.21 -38.69 -7.13
C PHE A 177 1.84 -39.23 -7.52
N TYR A 178 0.97 -39.37 -6.53
CA TYR A 178 -0.38 -39.90 -6.68
C TYR A 178 -1.38 -38.94 -6.07
N ILE A 179 -2.51 -38.75 -6.77
CA ILE A 179 -3.62 -37.91 -6.33
C ILE A 179 -4.75 -38.86 -5.89
N PRO A 180 -5.06 -38.95 -4.58
CA PRO A 180 -6.19 -39.71 -4.07
C PRO A 180 -7.53 -39.21 -4.60
N ASP A 181 -8.51 -40.09 -4.68
CA ASP A 181 -9.92 -39.78 -4.99
C ASP A 181 -10.10 -38.86 -6.21
N ARG A 182 -9.37 -39.16 -7.29
CA ARG A 182 -9.39 -38.37 -8.54
C ARG A 182 -10.80 -38.13 -9.10
N GLU A 183 -11.72 -39.05 -8.84
CA GLU A 183 -13.12 -38.98 -9.29
C GLU A 183 -13.90 -37.83 -8.63
N LEU A 184 -13.46 -37.35 -7.46
CA LEU A 184 -14.07 -36.23 -6.76
C LEU A 184 -13.46 -34.87 -7.17
N LEU A 185 -12.43 -34.86 -8.02
CA LEU A 185 -11.77 -33.64 -8.44
C LEU A 185 -12.51 -32.97 -9.60
N LEU A 186 -13.04 -31.78 -9.33
CA LEU A 186 -13.71 -30.93 -10.30
C LEU A 186 -12.73 -30.30 -11.31
N ASP A 187 -11.54 -29.92 -10.85
CA ASP A 187 -10.53 -29.22 -11.67
C ASP A 187 -9.12 -29.76 -11.43
N LEU A 188 -8.74 -30.73 -12.27
CA LEU A 188 -7.42 -31.35 -12.26
C LEU A 188 -6.31 -30.41 -12.78
N PRO A 189 -6.47 -29.67 -13.90
CA PRO A 189 -5.51 -28.65 -14.32
C PRO A 189 -5.29 -27.54 -13.29
N GLY A 190 -6.35 -27.08 -12.61
CA GLY A 190 -6.26 -26.07 -11.56
C GLY A 190 -5.47 -26.57 -10.34
N LEU A 191 -5.71 -27.81 -9.90
CA LEU A 191 -4.92 -28.44 -8.84
C LEU A 191 -3.43 -28.49 -9.19
N LEU A 192 -3.08 -28.93 -10.40
CA LEU A 192 -1.69 -29.00 -10.85
C LEU A 192 -1.04 -27.61 -10.95
N SER A 193 -1.78 -26.61 -11.39
CA SER A 193 -1.30 -25.22 -11.43
C SER A 193 -1.02 -24.70 -10.02
N HIS A 194 -1.93 -24.95 -9.06
CA HIS A 194 -1.75 -24.55 -7.67
C HIS A 194 -0.57 -25.24 -7.01
N LEU A 195 -0.38 -26.55 -7.27
CA LEU A 195 0.78 -27.27 -6.78
C LEU A 195 2.07 -26.71 -7.38
N GLY A 196 2.09 -26.39 -8.68
CA GLY A 196 3.24 -25.79 -9.36
C GLY A 196 3.62 -24.39 -8.88
N GLU A 197 2.75 -23.68 -8.16
CA GLU A 197 3.10 -22.44 -7.47
C GLU A 197 3.85 -22.67 -6.15
N LYS A 198 3.79 -23.90 -5.61
CA LYS A 198 4.33 -24.26 -4.29
C LYS A 198 5.57 -25.17 -4.33
N VAL A 199 5.94 -25.70 -5.49
CA VAL A 199 7.14 -26.55 -5.69
C VAL A 199 8.32 -25.70 -6.13
#